data_AF-A0A2X3CGA1-F1
#
_entry.id   AF-A0A2X3CGA1-F1
#
_cell.length_a   1.000
_cell.length_b   1.000
_cell.length_c   1.000
_cell.angle_alpha   90.00
_cell.angle_beta   90.00
_cell.angle_gamma   90.00
#
_symmetry.space_group_name_H-M   'P 1'
#
loop_
_entity.id
_entity.type
_entity.pdbx_description
1 polymer ?
#
loop_
_entity_poly.entity_id
_entity_poly.type
_entity_poly.pdbx_seq_one_letter_code
_entity_poly.pdbx_strand_id
1 'polypeptide(L)'
;MTAFFLQQLINGLTLGAVYGLIAIGYTMVYGIIGMINFAHGEVYMVSAYLCAIGLALLSFFGIHSFPLLIFATLVFTIVVTGVYGWAIERIAYRPLRNSTRLAPLISAIGMSLILQNYVQLSQGPNQQGIPTLLSGALRMTVGDGVVQIT
;
A
#
# COMPACT_ATOMS: atom_id res chain seq x y z
N MET A 1 -26.31 -9.47 18.48
CA MET A 1 -25.63 -8.19 18.85
C MET A 1 -24.13 -8.38 19.11
N THR A 2 -23.72 -9.40 19.86
CA THR A 2 -22.31 -9.71 20.16
C THR A 2 -21.45 -9.98 18.91
N ALA A 3 -21.94 -10.80 17.98
CA ALA A 3 -21.23 -11.07 16.71
C ALA A 3 -21.01 -9.81 15.87
N PHE A 4 -22.01 -8.92 15.81
CA PHE A 4 -21.91 -7.64 15.08
C PHE A 4 -20.84 -6.73 15.71
N PHE A 5 -20.85 -6.61 17.04
CA PHE A 5 -19.82 -5.86 17.75
C PHE A 5 -18.41 -6.41 17.48
N LEU A 6 -18.26 -7.74 17.53
CA LEU A 6 -16.97 -8.38 17.29
C LEU A 6 -16.49 -8.20 15.83
N GLN A 7 -17.39 -8.28 14.85
CA GLN A 7 -17.08 -7.99 13.46
C GLN A 7 -16.59 -6.56 13.28
N GLN A 8 -17.27 -5.57 13.87
CA GLN A 8 -16.88 -4.17 13.74
C GLN A 8 -15.56 -3.88 14.46
N LEU A 9 -15.29 -4.55 15.58
CA LEU A 9 -14.01 -4.49 16.25
C LEU A 9 -12.87 -5.02 15.37
N ILE A 10 -13.06 -6.18 14.73
CA ILE A 10 -12.07 -6.75 13.81
C ILE A 10 -11.85 -5.82 12.60
N ASN A 11 -12.93 -5.35 11.96
CA ASN A 11 -12.84 -4.41 10.84
C ASN A 11 -12.10 -3.12 11.24
N GLY A 12 -12.42 -2.58 12.43
CA GLY A 12 -11.77 -1.40 12.98
C GLY A 12 -10.29 -1.61 13.29
N LEU A 13 -9.92 -2.78 13.83
CA LEU A 13 -8.52 -3.16 14.08
C LEU A 13 -7.75 -3.33 12.76
N THR A 14 -8.34 -3.97 11.75
CA THR A 14 -7.71 -4.15 10.44
C THR A 14 -7.45 -2.79 9.77
N LEU A 15 -8.45 -1.90 9.72
CA LEU A 15 -8.28 -0.55 9.17
C LEU A 15 -7.31 0.30 10.01
N GLY A 16 -7.39 0.19 11.34
CA GLY A 16 -6.49 0.88 12.26
C GLY A 16 -5.04 0.43 12.09
N ALA A 17 -4.79 -0.86 11.88
CA ALA A 17 -3.46 -1.39 11.61
C ALA A 17 -2.89 -0.85 10.29
N VAL A 18 -3.71 -0.75 9.24
CA VAL A 18 -3.31 -0.15 7.96
C VAL A 18 -2.93 1.32 8.14
N TYR A 19 -3.78 2.13 8.78
CA TYR A 19 -3.47 3.53 9.04
C TYR A 19 -2.27 3.72 9.98
N GLY A 20 -2.11 2.84 10.97
CA GLY A 20 -0.97 2.80 11.87
C GLY A 20 0.34 2.52 11.12
N LEU A 21 0.35 1.55 10.21
CA LEU A 21 1.50 1.25 9.35
C LEU A 21 1.86 2.44 8.45
N ILE A 22 0.87 3.10 7.86
CA ILE A 22 1.09 4.30 7.03
C ILE A 22 1.72 5.42 7.87
N ALA A 23 1.22 5.65 9.09
CA ALA A 23 1.76 6.66 9.99
C ALA A 23 3.20 6.35 10.43
N ILE A 24 3.50 5.09 10.77
CA ILE A 24 4.85 4.65 11.13
C ILE A 24 5.82 4.84 9.95
N GLY A 25 5.40 4.47 8.73
CA GLY A 25 6.19 4.71 7.52
C GLY A 25 6.49 6.20 7.30
N TYR A 26 5.46 7.05 7.39
CA TYR A 26 5.61 8.48 7.19
C TYR A 26 6.53 9.13 8.23
N THR A 27 6.37 8.77 9.51
CA THR A 27 7.23 9.28 10.59
C THR A 27 8.68 8.82 10.46
N MET A 28 8.93 7.59 9.98
CA MET A 28 10.28 7.10 9.71
C MET A 28 10.95 7.86 8.56
N VAL A 29 10.23 8.04 7.44
CA VAL A 29 10.75 8.78 6.28
C VAL A 29 11.04 10.23 6.64
N TYR A 30 10.10 10.89 7.31
CA TYR A 30 10.29 12.25 7.80
C TYR A 30 11.45 12.34 8.81
N GLY A 31 11.59 11.34 9.70
CA GLY A 31 12.67 11.28 10.69
C GLY A 31 14.07 11.18 10.08
N ILE A 32 14.21 10.50 8.93
CA ILE A 32 15.50 10.36 8.22
C ILE A 32 15.78 11.57 7.31
N ILE A 33 14.78 12.00 6.54
CA ILE A 33 14.96 13.02 5.50
C ILE A 33 14.86 14.43 6.07
N GLY A 34 14.09 14.63 7.14
CA GLY A 34 13.84 15.95 7.76
C GLY A 34 13.03 16.91 6.87
N MET A 35 12.35 16.39 5.85
CA MET A 35 11.55 17.16 4.89
C MET A 35 10.15 16.56 4.75
N ILE A 36 9.15 17.43 4.55
CA ILE A 36 7.77 17.01 4.30
C ILE A 36 7.71 16.34 2.92
N ASN A 37 7.18 15.12 2.86
CA ASN A 37 7.06 14.33 1.64
C ASN A 37 5.59 14.03 1.34
N PHE A 38 4.97 14.83 0.48
CA PHE A 38 3.57 14.61 0.06
C PHE A 38 3.39 13.37 -0.82
N ALA A 39 4.44 12.94 -1.54
CA ALA A 39 4.38 11.76 -2.41
C ALA A 39 4.29 10.43 -1.63
N HIS A 40 4.44 10.43 -0.31
CA HIS A 40 4.39 9.20 0.49
C HIS A 40 3.05 8.44 0.32
N GLY A 41 1.93 9.16 0.25
CA GLY A 41 0.62 8.55 0.00
C GLY A 41 0.54 7.87 -1.37
N GLU A 42 1.15 8.49 -2.38
CA GLU A 42 1.17 7.96 -3.75
C GLU A 42 2.10 6.75 -3.87
N VAL A 43 3.21 6.70 -3.13
CA VAL A 43 4.06 5.49 -3.05
C VAL A 43 3.29 4.33 -2.41
N TYR A 44 2.46 4.61 -1.40
CA TYR A 44 1.59 3.60 -0.80
C TYR A 44 0.55 3.09 -1.82
N MET A 45 -0.07 4.01 -2.57
CA MET A 45 -0.99 3.66 -3.67
C MET A 45 -0.29 2.77 -4.72
N VAL A 46 0.87 3.19 -5.23
CA VAL A 46 1.66 2.40 -6.21
C VAL A 46 1.95 1.00 -5.66
N SER A 47 2.31 0.89 -4.38
CA SER A 47 2.57 -0.41 -3.74
C SER A 47 1.35 -1.32 -3.72
N ALA A 48 0.16 -0.78 -3.49
CA ALA A 48 -1.08 -1.55 -3.54
C ALA A 48 -1.38 -2.10 -4.95
N TYR A 49 -1.15 -1.28 -5.99
CA TYR A 49 -1.26 -1.74 -7.38
C TYR A 49 -0.18 -2.77 -7.75
N LEU A 50 1.06 -2.58 -7.30
CA LEU A 50 2.13 -3.56 -7.51
C LEU A 50 1.82 -4.91 -6.85
N CYS A 51 1.20 -4.90 -5.67
CA CYS A 51 0.70 -6.11 -5.04
C CYS A 51 -0.35 -6.82 -5.93
N ALA A 52 -1.36 -6.09 -6.40
CA ALA A 52 -2.40 -6.62 -7.29
C ALA A 52 -1.81 -7.19 -8.59
N ILE A 53 -0.88 -6.46 -9.22
CA ILE A 53 -0.18 -6.88 -10.44
C ILE A 53 0.68 -8.12 -10.16
N GLY A 54 1.40 -8.14 -9.04
CA GLY A 54 2.22 -9.29 -8.64
C GLY A 54 1.40 -10.56 -8.46
N LEU A 55 0.22 -10.45 -7.80
CA LEU A 55 -0.70 -11.58 -7.66
C LEU A 55 -1.22 -12.06 -9.01
N ALA A 56 -1.64 -11.13 -9.87
CA ALA A 56 -2.15 -11.46 -11.20
C ALA A 56 -1.08 -12.14 -12.08
N LEU A 57 0.15 -11.63 -12.06
CA LEU A 57 1.28 -12.19 -12.81
C LEU A 57 1.62 -13.60 -12.33
N LEU A 58 1.79 -13.80 -11.02
CA LEU A 58 2.13 -15.12 -10.48
C LEU A 58 1.04 -16.16 -10.74
N SER A 59 -0.24 -15.75 -10.61
CA SER A 59 -1.39 -16.59 -10.96
C SER A 59 -1.40 -16.94 -12.45
N PHE A 60 -1.09 -15.98 -13.33
CA PHE A 60 -0.97 -16.23 -14.77
C PHE A 60 0.13 -17.24 -15.12
N PHE A 61 1.25 -17.23 -14.39
CA PHE A 61 2.32 -18.24 -14.52
C PHE A 61 1.99 -19.60 -13.87
N GLY A 62 0.77 -19.80 -13.37
CA GLY A 62 0.29 -21.07 -12.83
C GLY A 62 0.70 -21.34 -11.38
N ILE A 63 1.23 -20.34 -10.67
CA ILE A 63 1.54 -20.48 -9.25
C ILE A 63 0.25 -20.28 -8.45
N HIS A 64 -0.41 -21.37 -8.08
CA HIS A 64 -1.65 -21.34 -7.28
C HIS A 64 -1.44 -21.72 -5.81
N SER A 65 -0.21 -22.06 -5.41
CA SER A 65 0.09 -22.38 -4.00
C SER A 65 -0.04 -21.11 -3.16
N PHE A 66 -1.03 -21.07 -2.27
CA PHE A 66 -1.37 -19.88 -1.48
C PHE A 66 -0.17 -19.30 -0.70
N PRO A 67 0.62 -20.08 0.08
CA PRO A 67 1.75 -19.54 0.82
C PRO A 67 2.85 -18.98 -0.09
N LEU A 68 3.10 -19.67 -1.21
CA LEU A 68 4.14 -19.26 -2.18
C LEU A 68 3.73 -17.98 -2.90
N LEU A 69 2.46 -17.88 -3.31
CA LEU A 69 1.91 -16.71 -3.97
C LEU A 69 2.04 -15.47 -3.08
N ILE A 70 1.55 -15.54 -1.83
CA ILE A 70 1.63 -14.43 -0.88
C ILE A 70 3.07 -14.01 -0.62
N PHE A 71 3.95 -14.97 -0.33
CA PHE A 71 5.34 -14.68 0.00
C PHE A 71 6.09 -14.06 -1.19
N ALA A 72 5.91 -14.61 -2.39
CA ALA A 72 6.58 -14.11 -3.58
C ALA A 72 6.05 -12.73 -4.00
N THR A 73 4.73 -12.49 -3.92
CA THR A 73 4.16 -11.15 -4.13
C THR A 73 4.66 -10.15 -3.10
N LEU A 74 4.76 -10.55 -1.82
CA LEU A 74 5.28 -9.68 -0.77
C LEU A 74 6.72 -9.24 -1.07
N VAL A 75 7.60 -10.20 -1.39
CA VAL A 75 8.99 -9.93 -1.74
C VAL A 75 9.07 -9.04 -2.99
N PHE A 76 8.31 -9.37 -4.03
CA PHE A 76 8.21 -8.57 -5.25
C PHE A 76 7.82 -7.11 -4.94
N THR A 77 6.76 -6.93 -4.16
CA THR A 77 6.24 -5.59 -3.82
C THR A 77 7.26 -4.80 -3.00
N ILE A 78 7.89 -5.41 -1.99
CA ILE A 78 8.94 -4.76 -1.19
C ILE A 78 10.09 -4.27 -2.07
N VAL A 79 10.59 -5.13 -2.96
CA VAL A 79 11.72 -4.80 -3.84
C VAL A 79 11.35 -3.68 -4.79
N VAL A 80 10.23 -3.79 -5.51
CA VAL A 80 9.84 -2.80 -6.51
C VAL A 80 9.47 -1.46 -5.87
N THR A 81 8.73 -1.46 -4.75
CA THR A 81 8.44 -0.23 -4.00
C THR A 81 9.72 0.42 -3.47
N GLY A 82 10.67 -0.39 -2.99
CA GLY A 82 11.98 0.12 -2.55
C GLY A 82 12.74 0.82 -3.67
N VAL A 83 12.72 0.25 -4.88
CA VAL A 83 13.31 0.88 -6.08
C VAL A 83 12.59 2.18 -6.45
N TYR A 84 11.26 2.22 -6.37
CA TYR A 84 10.48 3.46 -6.57
C TYR A 84 10.87 4.54 -5.57
N GLY A 85 10.93 4.19 -4.27
CA GLY A 85 11.34 5.12 -3.22
C GLY A 85 12.75 5.67 -3.45
N TRP A 86 13.70 4.80 -3.79
CA TRP A 86 15.06 5.18 -4.13
C TRP A 86 15.13 6.11 -5.36
N ALA A 87 14.36 5.80 -6.41
CA ALA A 87 14.33 6.62 -7.63
C ALA A 87 13.76 8.02 -7.35
N ILE A 88 12.66 8.11 -6.59
CA ILE A 88 12.07 9.39 -6.17
C ILE A 88 13.06 10.20 -5.35
N GLU A 89 13.71 9.58 -4.37
CA GLU A 89 14.74 10.26 -3.58
C GLU A 89 15.87 10.78 -4.48
N ARG A 90 16.39 9.93 -5.38
CA ARG A 90 17.53 10.27 -6.23
C ARG A 90 17.23 11.41 -7.20
N ILE A 91 16.03 11.42 -7.78
CA ILE A 91 15.64 12.33 -8.86
C ILE A 91 14.99 13.61 -8.33
N ALA A 92 14.06 13.50 -7.38
CA ALA A 92 13.27 14.63 -6.91
C ALA A 92 13.88 15.32 -5.70
N TYR A 93 14.33 14.56 -4.69
CA TYR A 93 14.67 15.12 -3.38
C TYR A 93 16.16 15.40 -3.17
N ARG A 94 17.02 14.46 -3.56
CA ARG A 94 18.47 14.55 -3.37
C ARG A 94 19.08 15.79 -4.03
N PRO A 95 18.67 16.22 -5.25
CA PRO A 95 19.22 17.44 -5.86
C PRO A 95 18.86 18.71 -5.10
N LEU A 96 17.73 18.73 -4.39
CA LEU A 96 17.18 19.90 -3.72
C LEU A 96 17.57 20.01 -2.25
N ARG A 97 18.40 19.09 -1.74
CA ARG A 97 18.78 19.03 -0.33
C ARG A 97 19.52 20.27 0.17
N ASN A 98 20.25 20.96 -0.72
CA ASN A 98 20.98 22.19 -0.39
C ASN A 98 20.21 23.48 -0.78
N SER A 99 18.97 23.34 -1.25
CA SER A 99 18.13 24.46 -1.67
C SER A 99 17.30 25.02 -0.51
N THR A 100 16.50 26.05 -0.79
CA THR A 100 15.56 26.60 0.20
C THR A 100 14.54 25.54 0.63
N ARG A 101 14.04 25.64 1.88
CA ARG A 101 13.08 24.67 2.45
C ARG A 101 11.79 24.50 1.62
N LEU A 102 11.44 25.48 0.81
CA LEU A 102 10.26 25.45 -0.07
C LEU A 102 10.47 24.59 -1.33
N ALA A 103 11.70 24.49 -1.84
CA ALA A 103 11.95 23.77 -3.09
C ALA A 103 11.66 22.25 -2.99
N PRO A 104 12.09 21.53 -1.94
CA PRO A 104 11.71 20.13 -1.74
C PRO A 104 10.21 19.92 -1.57
N LEU A 105 9.51 20.87 -0.93
CA LEU A 105 8.06 20.81 -0.75
C LEU A 105 7.32 20.85 -2.11
N ILE A 106 7.70 21.79 -2.97
CA ILE A 106 7.13 21.94 -4.32
C ILE A 106 7.44 20.69 -5.16
N SER A 107 8.67 20.18 -5.06
CA SER A 107 9.06 18.94 -5.75
C SER A 107 8.25 17.74 -5.27
N ALA A 108 7.97 17.63 -3.97
CA ALA A 108 7.15 16.56 -3.41
C ALA A 108 5.71 16.61 -3.91
N ILE A 109 5.12 17.81 -4.02
CA ILE A 109 3.79 18.00 -4.63
C ILE A 109 3.83 17.60 -6.11
N GLY A 110 4.85 18.05 -6.85
CA GLY A 110 5.05 17.68 -8.25
C GLY A 110 5.15 16.17 -8.44
N MET A 111 5.94 15.48 -7.62
CA MET A 111 6.01 14.02 -7.68
C MET A 111 4.71 13.33 -7.31
N SER A 112 3.99 13.85 -6.31
CA SER A 112 2.67 13.32 -5.95
C SER A 112 1.74 13.33 -7.15
N LEU A 113 1.66 14.47 -7.86
CA LEU A 113 0.83 14.60 -9.05
C LEU A 113 1.30 13.69 -10.19
N ILE A 114 2.61 13.58 -10.41
CA ILE A 114 3.15 12.69 -11.45
C ILE A 114 2.78 11.24 -11.19
N LEU A 115 2.97 10.75 -9.95
CA LEU A 115 2.65 9.37 -9.58
C LEU A 115 1.15 9.10 -9.68
N GLN A 116 0.33 10.03 -9.18
CA GLN A 116 -1.13 9.92 -9.24
C GLN A 116 -1.62 9.84 -10.69
N ASN A 117 -1.18 10.77 -11.55
CA ASN A 117 -1.56 10.78 -12.96
C ASN A 117 -1.01 9.57 -13.71
N TYR A 118 0.21 9.12 -13.40
CA TYR A 118 0.79 7.92 -14.00
C TYR A 118 -0.06 6.67 -13.71
N VAL A 119 -0.47 6.50 -12.45
CA VAL A 119 -1.35 5.39 -12.07
C VAL A 119 -2.72 5.55 -12.72
N GLN A 120 -3.29 6.76 -12.76
CA GLN A 120 -4.57 7.00 -13.42
C GLN A 120 -4.53 6.68 -14.93
N LEU A 121 -3.43 6.98 -15.62
CA LEU A 121 -3.26 6.67 -17.03
C LEU A 121 -3.03 5.17 -17.29
N SER A 122 -2.31 4.49 -16.39
CA SER A 122 -1.96 3.07 -16.55
C SER A 122 -3.03 2.10 -16.07
N GLN A 123 -3.71 2.41 -14.96
CA GLN A 123 -4.72 1.56 -14.30
C GLN A 123 -6.15 2.08 -14.51
N GLY A 124 -6.30 3.33 -14.94
CA GLY A 124 -7.60 3.99 -15.04
C GLY A 124 -8.04 4.67 -13.73
N PRO A 125 -9.14 5.43 -13.77
CA PRO A 125 -9.63 6.20 -12.64
C PRO A 125 -10.52 5.41 -11.68
N ASN A 126 -10.91 4.19 -12.06
CA ASN A 126 -11.87 3.39 -11.30
C ASN A 126 -11.18 2.63 -10.17
N GLN A 127 -11.92 2.42 -9.08
CA GLN A 127 -11.45 1.58 -7.99
C GLN A 127 -11.28 0.13 -8.48
N GLN A 128 -10.08 -0.40 -8.35
CA GLN A 128 -9.77 -1.79 -8.69
C GLN A 128 -9.76 -2.65 -7.44
N GLY A 129 -10.55 -3.73 -7.47
CA GLY A 129 -10.55 -4.75 -6.42
C GLY A 129 -9.48 -5.80 -6.68
N ILE A 130 -8.86 -6.29 -5.61
CA ILE A 130 -7.94 -7.44 -5.68
C ILE A 130 -8.79 -8.72 -5.55
N PRO A 131 -8.62 -9.73 -6.42
CA PRO A 131 -9.35 -10.99 -6.30
C PRO A 131 -9.07 -11.66 -4.96
N THR A 132 -10.11 -12.26 -4.35
CA THR A 132 -10.00 -12.88 -3.03
C THR A 132 -9.09 -14.10 -3.08
N LEU A 133 -7.94 -14.01 -2.41
CA LEU A 133 -6.93 -15.07 -2.37
C LEU A 133 -7.31 -16.21 -1.41
N LEU A 134 -8.20 -15.95 -0.44
CA LEU A 134 -8.78 -16.95 0.45
C LEU A 134 -10.16 -17.35 -0.07
N SER A 135 -10.30 -18.56 -0.62
CA SER A 135 -11.61 -19.14 -0.97
C SER A 135 -12.38 -19.66 0.25
N GLY A 136 -11.84 -19.50 1.46
CA GLY A 136 -12.47 -19.87 2.71
C GLY A 136 -12.38 -18.73 3.70
N ALA A 137 -13.50 -18.05 3.96
CA ALA A 137 -13.59 -17.16 5.11
C ALA A 137 -13.46 -17.98 6.39
N LEU A 138 -12.55 -17.58 7.29
CA LEU A 138 -12.59 -18.06 8.67
C LEU A 138 -13.86 -17.51 9.31
N ARG A 139 -14.90 -18.35 9.33
CA ARG A 139 -16.21 -18.04 9.89
C ARG A 139 -16.27 -18.59 11.31
N MET A 140 -16.37 -17.68 12.25
CA MET A 140 -16.54 -17.98 13.67
C MET A 140 -18.01 -17.74 14.02
N THR A 141 -18.72 -18.77 14.44
CA THR A 141 -20.09 -18.60 14.95
C THR A 141 -20.01 -18.15 16.40
N VAL A 142 -20.53 -16.96 16.70
CA VAL A 142 -20.54 -16.37 18.05
C VAL A 142 -21.99 -16.07 18.44
N GLY A 143 -22.58 -16.96 19.25
CA GLY A 143 -24.02 -16.93 19.52
C GLY A 143 -24.82 -17.19 18.23
N ASP A 144 -25.82 -16.37 17.94
CA ASP A 144 -26.68 -16.49 16.75
C ASP A 144 -26.10 -15.81 15.49
N GLY A 145 -24.89 -15.25 15.56
CA GLY A 145 -24.27 -14.50 14.46
C GLY A 145 -22.95 -15.09 13.99
N VAL A 146 -22.61 -14.84 12.71
CA VAL A 146 -21.34 -15.26 12.10
C VAL A 146 -20.40 -14.07 12.02
N VAL A 147 -19.20 -14.23 12.54
CA VAL A 147 -18.07 -13.31 12.37
C VAL A 147 -17.17 -13.87 11.28
N GLN A 148 -16.82 -13.05 10.31
CA GLN A 148 -16.01 -13.42 9.16
C GLN A 148 -14.73 -12.60 9.14
N ILE A 149 -13.59 -13.30 9.12
CA ILE A 149 -12.27 -12.71 8.89
C ILE A 149 -11.93 -12.94 7.41
N THR A 150 -11.73 -11.87 6.65
CA THR A 150 -11.30 -11.86 5.25
C THR A 150 -10.42 -10.64 5.00
#